data_AF-A0A9E6C4N1-F1
#
_entry.id   AF-A0A9E6C4N1-F1
#
_cell.length_a   1.000
_cell.length_b   1.000
_cell.length_c   1.000
_cell.angle_alpha   90.00
_cell.angle_beta   90.00
_cell.angle_gamma   90.00
#
_symmetry.space_group_name_H-M   'P 1'
#
loop_
_entity.id
_entity.type
_entity.pdbx_description
1 polymer ?
#
loop_
_entity_poly.entity_id
_entity_poly.type
_entity_poly.pdbx_seq_one_letter_code
_entity_poly.pdbx_strand_id
1 'polypeptide(L)'
;MTLSSELLRRITSLPPDLQETFILLLEEIEQKIQSKNEPLKQAISELIEAQKRTEQEVAKLSQSIDRLIEVQDDLARRVAELTEAQKQAEARLAKIEARQDRLEQAMADLARRVAELTEAQKQAEVRIARLEKVTAELVEAQKQAEVRIARLEKVTAELVEAQKRTEARLAKLEARQDRLEQAMAQLETRQDRLEQAMAQLETRQDRLEQAMIRLEERQARFEQYITERVDRLEVKVEHISERVERLSDTVGYTLEDRAYRSLPKLIAEDGLEVIGRLRRIYLEIQGRQRQLNIYGRARRGEEELLILGEAKTRPSRREVDRFVRLIRAVEEQEGLRVYALFVAYDFPPDIEAYVRQKGIRPIWSYELDV
;
A
#
# COMPACT_ATOMS: atom_id res chain seq x y z
N MET A 1 -117.25 -109.95 -126.34
CA MET A 1 -118.56 -109.73 -125.66
C MET A 1 -119.66 -110.12 -126.66
N THR A 2 -120.74 -110.78 -126.19
CA THR A 2 -121.87 -111.36 -126.96
C THR A 2 -122.16 -110.70 -128.32
N LEU A 3 -121.86 -111.38 -129.42
CA LEU A 3 -122.30 -110.96 -130.76
C LEU A 3 -123.83 -110.93 -130.79
N SER A 4 -124.39 -109.78 -131.18
CA SER A 4 -125.84 -109.56 -131.26
C SER A 4 -126.50 -110.69 -132.05
N SER A 5 -127.58 -111.24 -131.50
CA SER A 5 -128.39 -112.32 -132.07
C SER A 5 -128.88 -112.03 -133.50
N GLU A 6 -128.84 -110.76 -133.92
CA GLU A 6 -129.21 -110.29 -135.25
C GLU A 6 -128.10 -110.47 -136.29
N LEU A 7 -126.82 -110.37 -135.89
CA LEU A 7 -125.65 -110.64 -136.74
C LEU A 7 -125.51 -112.13 -137.04
N LEU A 8 -125.69 -113.00 -136.03
CA LEU A 8 -125.64 -114.45 -136.19
C LEU A 8 -126.71 -115.00 -137.17
N ARG A 9 -127.91 -114.40 -137.18
CA ARG A 9 -129.01 -114.78 -138.10
C ARG A 9 -128.75 -114.36 -139.55
N ARG A 10 -128.06 -113.24 -139.80
CA ARG A 10 -127.72 -112.80 -141.16
C ARG A 10 -126.49 -113.50 -141.73
N ILE A 11 -125.58 -113.94 -140.85
CA ILE A 11 -124.43 -114.76 -141.25
C ILE A 11 -124.93 -116.13 -141.73
N THR A 12 -125.90 -116.74 -141.03
CA THR A 12 -126.48 -118.06 -141.40
C THR A 12 -127.21 -118.10 -142.74
N SER A 13 -127.65 -116.96 -143.29
CA SER A 13 -128.30 -116.88 -144.61
C SER A 13 -127.35 -116.60 -145.78
N LEU A 14 -126.06 -116.42 -145.52
CA LEU A 14 -125.05 -116.21 -146.56
C LEU A 14 -124.56 -117.55 -147.14
N PRO A 15 -124.16 -117.60 -148.42
CA PRO A 15 -123.49 -118.76 -149.00
C PRO A 15 -122.27 -119.17 -148.14
N PRO A 16 -121.94 -120.47 -148.02
CA PRO A 16 -120.90 -120.99 -147.12
C PRO A 16 -119.57 -120.22 -147.21
N ASP A 17 -119.15 -119.87 -148.42
CA ASP A 17 -117.89 -119.18 -148.71
C ASP A 17 -117.81 -117.75 -148.11
N LEU A 18 -118.96 -117.08 -147.95
CA LEU A 18 -119.07 -115.73 -147.38
C LEU A 18 -119.24 -115.75 -145.85
N GLN A 19 -119.67 -116.88 -145.31
CA GLN A 19 -119.89 -117.08 -143.88
C GLN A 19 -118.56 -117.17 -143.13
N GLU A 20 -117.61 -117.92 -143.71
CA GLU A 20 -116.27 -118.11 -143.19
C GLU A 20 -115.47 -116.79 -143.19
N THR A 21 -115.59 -115.99 -144.26
CA THR A 21 -114.91 -114.68 -144.34
C THR A 21 -115.45 -113.68 -143.32
N PHE A 22 -116.76 -113.70 -143.02
CA PHE A 22 -117.35 -112.77 -142.04
C PHE A 22 -116.98 -113.13 -140.60
N ILE A 23 -116.87 -114.43 -140.28
CA ILE A 23 -116.39 -114.90 -138.97
C ILE A 23 -114.93 -114.48 -138.75
N LEU A 24 -114.07 -114.65 -139.76
CA LEU A 24 -112.67 -114.21 -139.69
C LEU A 24 -112.55 -112.70 -139.45
N LEU A 25 -113.39 -111.89 -140.09
CA LEU A 25 -113.36 -110.43 -139.96
C LEU A 25 -113.84 -109.97 -138.57
N LEU A 26 -114.79 -110.70 -137.97
CA LEU A 26 -115.26 -110.45 -136.59
C LEU A 26 -114.21 -110.83 -135.55
N GLU A 27 -113.53 -111.98 -135.72
CA GLU A 27 -112.39 -112.34 -134.86
C GLU A 27 -111.26 -111.31 -134.96
N GLU A 28 -110.98 -110.79 -136.16
CA GLU A 28 -109.92 -109.79 -136.35
C GLU A 28 -110.26 -108.42 -135.72
N ILE A 29 -111.54 -108.01 -135.73
CA ILE A 29 -112.00 -106.79 -135.03
C ILE A 29 -111.89 -106.99 -133.51
N GLU A 30 -112.27 -108.15 -132.98
CA GLU A 30 -112.22 -108.41 -131.54
C GLU A 30 -110.76 -108.45 -131.04
N GLN A 31 -109.83 -109.06 -131.81
CA GLN A 31 -108.39 -109.00 -131.54
C GLN A 31 -107.83 -107.57 -131.56
N LYS A 32 -108.27 -106.72 -132.50
CA LYS A 32 -107.82 -105.32 -132.57
C LYS A 32 -108.31 -104.48 -131.38
N ILE A 33 -109.50 -104.77 -130.84
CA ILE A 33 -110.03 -104.07 -129.67
C ILE A 33 -109.31 -104.54 -128.40
N GLN A 34 -109.09 -105.84 -128.22
CA GLN A 34 -108.32 -106.35 -127.07
C GLN A 34 -106.86 -105.90 -127.09
N SER A 35 -106.19 -105.92 -128.25
CA SER A 35 -104.79 -105.47 -128.36
C SER A 35 -104.60 -103.97 -128.09
N LYS A 36 -105.62 -103.12 -128.27
CA LYS A 36 -105.55 -101.69 -127.94
C LYS A 36 -105.97 -101.35 -126.49
N ASN A 37 -106.79 -102.17 -125.83
CA ASN A 37 -107.28 -101.87 -124.48
C ASN A 37 -106.31 -102.32 -123.36
N GLU A 38 -105.52 -103.36 -123.59
CA GLU A 38 -104.54 -103.84 -122.61
C GLU A 38 -103.42 -102.83 -122.30
N PRO A 39 -102.81 -102.14 -123.29
CA PRO A 39 -101.82 -101.10 -122.99
C PRO A 39 -102.43 -99.88 -122.28
N LEU A 40 -103.73 -99.59 -122.48
CA LEU A 40 -104.40 -98.49 -121.78
C LEU A 40 -104.58 -98.79 -120.28
N LYS A 41 -104.91 -100.04 -119.92
CA LYS A 41 -104.98 -100.47 -118.51
C LYS A 41 -103.61 -100.43 -117.84
N GLN A 42 -102.55 -100.84 -118.55
CA GLN A 42 -101.18 -100.71 -118.06
C GLN A 42 -100.80 -99.25 -117.82
N ALA A 43 -101.06 -98.35 -118.78
CA ALA A 43 -100.78 -96.93 -118.63
C ALA A 43 -101.54 -96.29 -117.44
N ILE A 44 -102.80 -96.68 -117.22
CA ILE A 44 -103.58 -96.23 -116.06
C ILE A 44 -102.99 -96.76 -114.75
N SER A 45 -102.56 -98.03 -114.72
CA SER A 45 -101.91 -98.61 -113.54
C SER A 45 -100.57 -97.93 -113.23
N GLU A 46 -99.75 -97.66 -114.25
CA GLU A 46 -98.49 -96.92 -114.12
C GLU A 46 -98.73 -95.48 -113.64
N LEU A 47 -99.79 -94.82 -114.12
CA LEU A 47 -100.20 -93.49 -113.65
C LEU A 47 -100.63 -93.50 -112.18
N ILE A 48 -101.37 -94.51 -111.74
CA ILE A 48 -101.76 -94.67 -110.33
C ILE A 48 -100.52 -94.89 -109.45
N GLU A 49 -99.57 -95.71 -109.89
CA GLU A 49 -98.31 -95.92 -109.17
C GLU A 49 -97.44 -94.65 -109.14
N ALA A 50 -97.36 -93.92 -110.26
CA ALA A 50 -96.65 -92.65 -110.34
C ALA A 50 -97.31 -91.59 -109.42
N GLN A 51 -98.63 -91.51 -109.39
CA GLN A 51 -99.37 -90.61 -108.50
C GLN A 51 -99.16 -90.97 -107.03
N LYS A 52 -99.16 -92.26 -106.69
CA LYS A 52 -98.87 -92.72 -105.32
C LYS A 52 -97.42 -92.37 -104.91
N ARG A 53 -96.47 -92.46 -105.85
CA ARG A 53 -95.07 -92.08 -105.62
C ARG A 53 -94.91 -90.58 -105.42
N THR A 54 -95.61 -89.74 -106.19
CA THR A 54 -95.58 -88.28 -106.01
C THR A 54 -96.25 -87.87 -104.70
N GLU A 55 -97.37 -88.46 -104.31
CA GLU A 55 -98.01 -88.22 -103.00
C GLU A 55 -97.06 -88.59 -101.84
N GLN A 56 -96.33 -89.69 -101.96
CA GLN A 56 -95.31 -90.06 -100.97
C GLN A 56 -94.13 -89.07 -100.94
N GLU A 57 -93.67 -88.57 -102.09
CA GLU A 57 -92.63 -87.55 -102.15
C GLU A 57 -93.11 -86.21 -101.58
N VAL A 58 -94.35 -85.80 -101.84
CA VAL A 58 -94.99 -84.61 -101.26
C VAL A 58 -95.12 -84.75 -99.74
N ALA A 59 -95.51 -85.91 -99.23
CA ALA A 59 -95.57 -86.16 -97.79
C ALA A 59 -94.19 -86.07 -97.11
N LYS A 60 -93.15 -86.62 -97.75
CA LYS A 60 -91.76 -86.48 -97.28
C LYS A 60 -91.28 -85.03 -97.33
N LEU A 61 -91.69 -84.28 -98.35
CA LEU A 61 -91.38 -82.87 -98.49
C LEU A 61 -92.04 -82.05 -97.37
N SER A 62 -93.32 -82.31 -97.08
CA SER A 62 -94.04 -81.68 -95.95
C SER A 62 -93.34 -81.96 -94.63
N GLN A 63 -92.96 -83.20 -94.36
CA GLN A 63 -92.20 -83.55 -93.15
C GLN A 63 -90.84 -82.85 -93.08
N SER A 64 -90.19 -82.65 -94.24
CA SER A 64 -88.93 -81.91 -94.31
C SER A 64 -89.13 -80.42 -94.06
N ILE A 65 -90.24 -79.84 -94.54
CA ILE A 65 -90.63 -78.45 -94.27
C ILE A 65 -90.91 -78.26 -92.78
N ASP A 66 -91.65 -79.17 -92.14
CA ASP A 66 -91.95 -79.10 -90.71
C ASP A 66 -90.67 -79.14 -89.87
N ARG A 67 -89.73 -80.04 -90.21
CA ARG A 67 -88.40 -80.08 -89.58
C ARG A 67 -87.59 -78.81 -89.81
N LEU A 68 -87.69 -78.20 -90.98
CA LEU A 68 -87.02 -76.93 -91.27
C LEU A 68 -87.61 -75.78 -90.44
N ILE A 69 -88.92 -75.75 -90.25
CA ILE A 69 -89.58 -74.77 -89.38
C ILE A 69 -89.12 -74.94 -87.94
N GLU A 70 -89.06 -76.17 -87.42
CA GLU A 70 -88.54 -76.43 -86.06
C GLU A 70 -87.09 -75.97 -85.90
N VAL A 71 -86.22 -76.27 -86.89
CA VAL A 71 -84.83 -75.80 -86.88
C VAL A 71 -84.76 -74.27 -86.99
N GLN A 72 -85.65 -73.65 -87.77
CA GLN A 72 -85.72 -72.19 -87.92
C GLN A 72 -86.17 -71.51 -86.62
N ASP A 73 -87.13 -72.07 -85.90
CA ASP A 73 -87.58 -71.59 -84.61
C ASP A 73 -86.50 -71.76 -83.53
N ASP A 74 -85.81 -72.90 -83.50
CA ASP A 74 -84.67 -73.13 -82.60
C ASP A 74 -83.49 -72.21 -82.90
N LEU A 75 -83.23 -71.93 -84.18
CA LEU A 75 -82.23 -70.97 -84.62
C LEU A 75 -82.62 -69.56 -84.17
N ALA A 76 -83.88 -69.16 -84.35
CA ALA A 76 -84.38 -67.86 -83.91
C ALA A 76 -84.24 -67.69 -82.39
N ARG A 77 -84.52 -68.74 -81.61
CA ARG A 77 -84.30 -68.75 -80.15
C ARG A 77 -82.81 -68.61 -79.80
N ARG A 78 -81.92 -69.37 -80.44
CA ARG A 78 -80.46 -69.25 -80.23
C ARG A 78 -79.96 -67.84 -80.57
N VAL A 79 -80.44 -67.26 -81.66
CA VAL A 79 -80.07 -65.89 -82.07
C VAL A 79 -80.52 -64.88 -81.03
N ALA A 80 -81.74 -65.02 -80.49
CA ALA A 80 -82.23 -64.16 -79.42
C ALA A 80 -81.39 -64.30 -78.12
N GLU A 81 -81.06 -65.52 -77.71
CA GLU A 81 -80.19 -65.80 -76.56
C GLU A 81 -78.78 -65.22 -76.75
N LEU A 82 -78.20 -65.39 -77.93
CA LEU A 82 -76.90 -64.81 -78.27
C LEU A 82 -76.93 -63.28 -78.27
N THR A 83 -78.01 -62.66 -78.74
CA THR A 83 -78.18 -61.21 -78.74
C THR A 83 -78.23 -60.67 -77.31
N GLU A 84 -78.96 -61.34 -76.42
CA GLU A 84 -79.02 -60.95 -75.00
C GLU A 84 -77.69 -61.20 -74.29
N ALA A 85 -77.01 -62.32 -74.56
CA ALA A 85 -75.68 -62.60 -74.04
C ALA A 85 -74.64 -61.57 -74.53
N GLN A 86 -74.74 -61.15 -75.80
CA GLN A 86 -73.89 -60.11 -76.37
C GLN A 86 -74.12 -58.77 -75.66
N LYS A 87 -75.38 -58.37 -75.44
CA LYS A 87 -75.73 -57.15 -74.70
C LYS A 87 -75.20 -57.17 -73.27
N GLN A 88 -75.27 -58.32 -72.59
CA GLN A 88 -74.70 -58.48 -71.25
C GLN A 88 -73.17 -58.43 -71.25
N ALA A 89 -72.50 -58.98 -72.26
CA ALA A 89 -71.06 -58.89 -72.43
C ALA A 89 -70.61 -57.45 -72.68
N GLU A 90 -71.29 -56.72 -73.56
CA GLU A 90 -71.05 -55.30 -73.81
C GLU A 90 -71.22 -54.47 -72.54
N ALA A 91 -72.27 -54.72 -71.74
CA ALA A 91 -72.48 -54.04 -70.47
C ALA A 91 -71.39 -54.36 -69.41
N ARG A 92 -70.80 -55.57 -69.44
CA ARG A 92 -69.67 -55.93 -68.57
C ARG A 92 -68.38 -55.27 -69.02
N LEU A 93 -68.14 -55.21 -70.33
CA LEU A 93 -66.98 -54.51 -70.92
C LEU A 93 -67.01 -53.03 -70.54
N ALA A 94 -68.15 -52.34 -70.71
CA ALA A 94 -68.29 -50.94 -70.31
C ALA A 94 -68.01 -50.71 -68.80
N LYS A 95 -68.38 -51.66 -67.93
CA LYS A 95 -68.05 -51.59 -66.49
C LYS A 95 -66.56 -51.80 -66.21
N ILE A 96 -65.89 -52.63 -67.00
CA ILE A 96 -64.45 -52.88 -66.88
C ILE A 96 -63.68 -51.64 -67.35
N GLU A 97 -64.05 -51.06 -68.49
CA GLU A 97 -63.49 -49.81 -69.01
C GLU A 97 -63.61 -48.69 -67.95
N ALA A 98 -64.79 -48.48 -67.39
CA ALA A 98 -64.98 -47.48 -66.33
C ALA A 98 -64.16 -47.75 -65.05
N ARG A 99 -63.83 -49.01 -64.76
CA ARG A 99 -62.93 -49.37 -63.63
C ARG A 99 -61.47 -49.14 -64.00
N GLN A 100 -61.08 -49.41 -65.26
CA GLN A 100 -59.74 -49.09 -65.77
C GLN A 100 -59.50 -47.58 -65.74
N ASP A 101 -60.45 -46.76 -66.21
CA ASP A 101 -60.33 -45.31 -66.17
C ASP A 101 -60.13 -44.78 -64.73
N ARG A 102 -60.88 -45.33 -63.77
CA ARG A 102 -60.73 -44.95 -62.34
C ARG A 102 -59.39 -45.40 -61.76
N LEU A 103 -58.89 -46.56 -62.16
CA LEU A 103 -57.58 -47.04 -61.75
C LEU A 103 -56.46 -46.18 -62.33
N GLU A 104 -56.55 -45.80 -63.61
CA GLU A 104 -55.60 -44.90 -64.25
C GLU A 104 -55.57 -43.54 -63.55
N GLN A 105 -56.74 -42.97 -63.23
CA GLN A 105 -56.83 -41.73 -62.46
C GLN A 105 -56.20 -41.86 -61.07
N ALA A 106 -56.52 -42.95 -60.34
CA ALA A 106 -55.94 -43.18 -59.01
C ALA A 106 -54.42 -43.38 -59.06
N MET A 107 -53.90 -44.05 -60.11
CA MET A 107 -52.47 -44.21 -60.33
C MET A 107 -51.79 -42.88 -60.65
N ALA A 108 -52.43 -42.02 -61.46
CA ALA A 108 -51.92 -40.68 -61.75
C ALA A 108 -51.87 -39.80 -60.49
N ASP A 109 -52.92 -39.83 -59.66
CA ASP A 109 -52.96 -39.10 -58.38
C ASP A 109 -51.91 -39.62 -57.40
N LEU A 110 -51.71 -40.94 -57.33
CA LEU A 110 -50.67 -41.54 -56.49
C LEU A 110 -49.28 -41.13 -56.96
N ALA A 111 -49.02 -41.17 -58.27
CA ALA A 111 -47.75 -40.74 -58.84
C ALA A 111 -47.45 -39.27 -58.51
N ARG A 112 -48.47 -38.40 -58.57
CA ARG A 112 -48.34 -37.00 -58.17
C ARG A 112 -48.00 -36.84 -56.69
N ARG A 113 -48.69 -37.56 -55.78
CA ARG A 113 -48.41 -37.53 -54.34
C ARG A 113 -47.01 -38.04 -54.00
N VAL A 114 -46.55 -39.10 -54.68
CA VAL A 114 -45.19 -39.61 -54.53
C VAL A 114 -44.16 -38.57 -54.95
N ALA A 115 -44.40 -37.86 -56.07
CA ALA A 115 -43.52 -36.77 -56.50
C ALA A 115 -43.49 -35.62 -55.48
N GLU A 116 -44.63 -35.20 -54.95
CA GLU A 116 -44.74 -34.17 -53.92
C GLU A 116 -44.01 -34.56 -52.62
N LEU A 117 -44.16 -35.81 -52.16
CA LEU A 117 -43.44 -36.34 -51.00
C LEU A 117 -41.93 -36.43 -51.23
N THR A 118 -41.50 -36.82 -52.43
CA THR A 118 -40.08 -36.89 -52.79
C THR A 118 -39.44 -35.50 -52.73
N GLU A 119 -40.14 -34.48 -53.21
CA GLU A 119 -39.66 -33.10 -53.13
C GLU A 119 -39.65 -32.57 -51.69
N ALA A 120 -40.70 -32.85 -50.91
CA ALA A 120 -40.74 -32.51 -49.49
C ALA A 120 -39.60 -33.18 -48.70
N GLN A 121 -39.28 -34.43 -49.02
CA GLN A 121 -38.17 -35.16 -48.41
C GLN A 121 -36.82 -34.51 -48.73
N LYS A 122 -36.57 -34.15 -50.00
CA LYS A 122 -35.35 -33.40 -50.39
C LYS A 122 -35.23 -32.07 -49.63
N GLN A 123 -36.32 -31.33 -49.49
CA GLN A 123 -36.31 -30.07 -48.73
C GLN A 123 -36.03 -30.29 -47.24
N ALA A 124 -36.55 -31.38 -46.66
CA ALA A 124 -36.26 -31.76 -45.28
C ALA A 124 -34.79 -32.12 -45.09
N GLU A 125 -34.19 -32.89 -45.99
CA GLU A 125 -32.75 -33.23 -45.98
C GLU A 125 -31.88 -31.97 -46.02
N VAL A 126 -32.20 -31.00 -46.89
CA VAL A 126 -31.50 -29.71 -46.94
C VAL A 126 -31.63 -28.93 -45.63
N ARG A 127 -32.81 -28.94 -45.00
CA ARG A 127 -33.01 -28.29 -43.69
C ARG A 127 -32.21 -28.97 -42.58
N ILE A 128 -32.16 -30.30 -42.55
CA ILE A 128 -31.37 -31.07 -41.59
C ILE A 128 -29.89 -30.74 -41.74
N ALA A 129 -29.35 -30.75 -42.96
CA ALA A 129 -27.95 -30.40 -43.21
C ALA A 129 -27.60 -28.96 -42.76
N ARG A 130 -28.53 -28.01 -42.93
CA ARG A 130 -28.36 -26.64 -42.41
C ARG A 130 -28.37 -26.61 -40.89
N LEU A 131 -29.27 -27.35 -40.23
CA LEU A 131 -29.31 -27.44 -38.77
C LEU A 131 -28.03 -28.06 -38.23
N GLU A 132 -27.53 -29.13 -38.82
CA GLU A 132 -26.25 -29.75 -38.46
C GLU A 132 -25.11 -28.73 -38.49
N LYS A 133 -25.03 -27.93 -39.57
CA LYS A 133 -24.04 -26.85 -39.67
C LYS A 133 -24.18 -25.80 -38.56
N VAL A 134 -25.40 -25.32 -38.30
CA VAL A 134 -25.65 -24.33 -37.23
C VAL A 134 -25.32 -24.90 -35.86
N THR A 135 -25.62 -26.18 -35.61
CA THR A 135 -25.28 -26.82 -34.33
C THR A 135 -23.78 -26.96 -34.15
N ALA A 136 -23.02 -27.27 -35.21
CA ALA A 136 -21.56 -27.32 -35.14
C ALA A 136 -20.96 -25.93 -34.86
N GLU A 137 -21.47 -24.88 -35.50
CA GLU A 137 -21.06 -23.49 -35.24
C GLU A 137 -21.38 -23.06 -33.79
N LEU A 138 -22.54 -23.44 -33.26
CA LEU A 138 -22.93 -23.16 -31.87
C LEU A 138 -22.04 -23.89 -30.86
N VAL A 139 -21.70 -25.16 -31.11
CA VAL A 139 -20.77 -25.92 -30.26
C VAL A 139 -19.40 -25.26 -30.20
N GLU A 140 -18.90 -24.78 -31.35
CA GLU A 140 -17.61 -24.08 -31.39
C GLU A 140 -17.67 -22.72 -30.67
N ALA A 141 -18.74 -21.95 -30.88
CA ALA A 141 -18.96 -20.70 -30.17
C ALA A 141 -19.05 -20.91 -28.65
N GLN A 142 -19.69 -21.99 -28.20
CA GLN A 142 -19.79 -22.36 -26.80
C GLN A 142 -18.41 -22.69 -26.21
N LYS A 143 -17.58 -23.49 -26.90
CA LYS A 143 -16.20 -23.76 -26.47
C LYS A 143 -15.38 -22.49 -26.34
N GLN A 144 -15.50 -21.56 -27.28
CA GLN A 144 -14.81 -20.26 -27.19
C GLN A 144 -15.30 -19.43 -26.01
N ALA A 145 -16.59 -19.46 -25.70
CA ALA A 145 -17.16 -18.80 -24.53
C ALA A 145 -16.62 -19.40 -23.23
N GLU A 146 -16.55 -20.72 -23.12
CA GLU A 146 -15.97 -21.42 -21.96
C GLU A 146 -14.50 -21.02 -21.74
N VAL A 147 -13.70 -20.95 -22.80
CA VAL A 147 -12.31 -20.48 -22.72
C VAL A 147 -12.23 -19.02 -22.26
N ARG A 148 -13.14 -18.14 -22.71
CA ARG A 148 -13.20 -16.75 -22.26
C ARG A 148 -13.58 -16.64 -20.80
N ILE A 149 -14.56 -17.44 -20.34
CA ILE A 149 -14.98 -17.50 -18.94
C ILE A 149 -13.81 -17.93 -18.06
N ALA A 150 -13.10 -19.01 -18.40
CA ALA A 150 -11.93 -19.47 -17.65
C ALA A 150 -10.82 -18.41 -17.56
N ARG A 151 -10.61 -17.62 -18.63
CA ARG A 151 -9.68 -16.48 -18.60
C ARG A 151 -10.15 -15.36 -17.66
N LEU A 152 -11.44 -15.04 -17.68
CA LEU A 152 -12.02 -14.04 -16.79
C LEU A 152 -11.94 -14.48 -15.32
N GLU A 153 -12.17 -15.75 -15.02
CA GLU A 153 -11.99 -16.32 -13.68
C GLU A 153 -10.54 -16.15 -13.19
N LYS A 154 -9.55 -16.39 -14.06
CA LYS A 154 -8.14 -16.15 -13.71
C LYS A 154 -7.85 -14.67 -13.45
N VAL A 155 -8.30 -13.77 -14.32
CA VAL A 155 -8.08 -12.32 -14.16
C VAL A 155 -8.76 -11.80 -12.89
N THR A 156 -9.97 -12.26 -12.59
CA THR A 156 -10.67 -11.87 -11.36
C THR A 156 -9.96 -12.38 -10.11
N ALA A 157 -9.42 -13.59 -10.12
CA ALA A 157 -8.59 -14.09 -9.02
C ALA A 157 -7.30 -13.25 -8.82
N GLU A 158 -6.63 -12.87 -9.91
CA GLU A 158 -5.44 -11.99 -9.86
C GLU A 158 -5.79 -10.59 -9.33
N LEU A 159 -6.95 -10.03 -9.73
CA LEU A 159 -7.44 -8.75 -9.23
C LEU A 159 -7.77 -8.79 -7.74
N VAL A 160 -8.40 -9.87 -7.24
CA VAL A 160 -8.69 -10.06 -5.82
C VAL A 160 -7.39 -10.08 -5.01
N GLU A 161 -6.37 -10.78 -5.48
CA GLU A 161 -5.07 -10.83 -4.81
C GLU A 161 -4.35 -9.47 -4.86
N ALA A 162 -4.40 -8.76 -5.98
CA ALA A 162 -3.88 -7.41 -6.09
C ALA A 162 -4.58 -6.45 -5.10
N GLN A 163 -5.91 -6.56 -4.97
CA GLN A 163 -6.71 -5.77 -4.04
C GLN A 163 -6.31 -6.04 -2.58
N LYS A 164 -6.15 -7.30 -2.19
CA LYS A 164 -5.66 -7.67 -0.83
C LYS A 164 -4.29 -7.06 -0.55
N ARG A 165 -3.39 -7.05 -1.53
CA ARG A 165 -2.06 -6.42 -1.39
C ARG A 165 -2.16 -4.91 -1.24
N THR A 166 -3.08 -4.25 -1.95
CA THR A 166 -3.31 -2.80 -1.80
C THR A 166 -3.90 -2.47 -0.44
N GLU A 167 -4.88 -3.24 0.05
CA GLU A 167 -5.46 -3.08 1.38
C GLU A 167 -4.40 -3.23 2.48
N ALA A 168 -3.54 -4.25 2.38
CA ALA A 168 -2.43 -4.45 3.32
C ALA A 168 -1.40 -3.30 3.29
N ARG A 169 -1.18 -2.67 2.13
CA ARG A 169 -0.32 -1.48 2.01
C ARG A 169 -0.96 -0.25 2.63
N LEU A 170 -2.26 -0.06 2.46
CA LEU A 170 -3.01 1.04 3.08
C LEU A 170 -3.00 0.93 4.60
N ALA A 171 -3.28 -0.26 5.15
CA ALA A 171 -3.20 -0.48 6.60
C ALA A 171 -1.81 -0.17 7.18
N LYS A 172 -0.73 -0.50 6.45
CA LYS A 172 0.64 -0.12 6.85
C LYS A 172 0.89 1.39 6.78
N LEU A 173 0.25 2.09 5.85
CA LEU A 173 0.38 3.53 5.68
C LEU A 173 -0.38 4.27 6.80
N GLU A 174 -1.60 3.84 7.12
CA GLU A 174 -2.37 4.31 8.28
C GLU A 174 -1.58 4.15 9.57
N ALA A 175 -1.03 2.97 9.84
CA ALA A 175 -0.20 2.74 11.04
C ALA A 175 1.08 3.61 11.08
N ARG A 176 1.61 4.03 9.93
CA ARG A 176 2.74 4.99 9.87
C ARG A 176 2.29 6.41 10.13
N GLN A 177 1.10 6.78 9.65
CA GLN A 177 0.49 8.08 9.91
C GLN A 177 0.19 8.25 11.40
N ASP A 178 -0.40 7.25 12.06
CA ASP A 178 -0.66 7.29 13.50
C ASP A 178 0.64 7.51 14.31
N ARG A 179 1.73 6.84 13.91
CA ARG A 179 3.04 7.02 14.56
C ARG A 179 3.62 8.41 14.32
N LEU A 180 3.41 8.97 13.13
CA LEU A 180 3.83 10.34 12.81
C LEU A 180 3.05 11.35 13.66
N GLU A 181 1.73 11.19 13.77
CA GLU A 181 0.88 12.04 14.60
C GLU A 181 1.31 11.98 16.08
N GLN A 182 1.58 10.78 16.61
CA GLN A 182 2.11 10.62 17.96
C GLN A 182 3.49 11.27 18.14
N ALA A 183 4.39 11.15 17.16
CA ALA A 183 5.70 11.78 17.21
C ALA A 183 5.60 13.32 17.16
N MET A 184 4.69 13.87 16.35
CA MET A 184 4.43 15.31 16.30
C MET A 184 3.89 15.82 17.64
N ALA A 185 2.91 15.14 18.24
CA ALA A 185 2.41 15.49 19.56
C ALA A 185 3.52 15.45 20.64
N GLN A 186 4.42 14.47 20.58
CA GLN A 186 5.58 14.43 21.48
C GLN A 186 6.56 15.59 21.25
N LEU A 187 6.79 15.99 20.00
CA LEU A 187 7.64 17.14 19.68
C LEU A 187 7.02 18.44 20.19
N GLU A 188 5.71 18.63 20.03
CA GLU A 188 4.96 19.77 20.56
C GLU A 188 5.15 19.88 22.08
N THR A 189 4.91 18.79 22.82
CA THR A 189 5.12 18.79 24.28
C THR A 189 6.58 19.05 24.70
N ARG A 190 7.56 18.66 23.88
CA ARG A 190 8.98 18.96 24.14
C ARG A 190 9.29 20.42 23.87
N GLN A 191 8.68 21.00 22.84
CA GLN A 191 8.82 22.40 22.51
C GLN A 191 8.26 23.27 23.65
N ASP A 192 7.06 22.96 24.16
CA ASP A 192 6.47 23.65 25.31
C ASP A 192 7.40 23.62 26.54
N ARG A 193 8.01 22.46 26.81
CA ARG A 193 8.97 22.32 27.92
C ARG A 193 10.24 23.14 27.70
N LEU A 194 10.74 23.20 26.47
CA LEU A 194 11.90 24.03 26.13
C LEU A 194 11.57 25.51 26.29
N GLU A 195 10.40 25.96 25.84
CA GLU A 195 9.93 27.33 26.02
C GLU A 195 9.84 27.70 27.51
N GLN A 196 9.26 26.82 28.33
CA GLN A 196 9.22 27.02 29.79
C GLN A 196 10.61 27.04 30.42
N ALA A 197 11.53 26.17 29.99
CA ALA A 197 12.90 26.15 30.50
C ALA A 197 13.67 27.42 30.11
N MET A 198 13.48 27.94 28.90
CA MET A 198 14.07 29.20 28.45
C MET A 198 13.56 30.38 29.27
N ALA A 199 12.25 30.46 29.51
CA ALA A 199 11.68 31.50 30.38
C ALA A 199 12.23 31.42 31.82
N GLN A 200 12.43 30.21 32.36
CA GLN A 200 13.06 30.05 33.67
C GLN A 200 14.54 30.47 33.68
N LEU A 201 15.28 30.21 32.61
CA LEU A 201 16.67 30.66 32.50
C LEU A 201 16.76 32.18 32.42
N GLU A 202 15.89 32.83 31.64
CA GLU A 202 15.78 34.29 31.56
C GLU A 202 15.55 34.90 32.95
N THR A 203 14.55 34.41 33.69
CA THR A 203 14.30 34.92 35.06
C THR A 203 15.45 34.65 36.04
N ARG A 204 16.24 33.57 35.85
CA ARG A 204 17.44 33.32 36.66
C ARG A 204 18.58 34.26 36.30
N GLN A 205 18.73 34.57 35.01
CA GLN A 205 19.72 35.51 34.52
C GLN A 205 19.44 36.90 35.08
N ASP A 206 18.20 37.39 35.02
CA ASP A 206 17.80 38.67 35.61
C ASP A 206 18.15 38.75 37.11
N ARG A 207 17.90 37.66 37.85
CA ARG A 207 18.23 37.57 39.28
C ARG A 207 19.73 37.59 39.53
N LEU A 208 20.52 36.93 38.68
CA LEU A 208 21.98 36.94 38.77
C LEU A 208 22.53 38.33 38.47
N GLU A 209 22.02 39.01 37.44
CA GLU A 209 22.39 40.39 37.11
C GLU A 209 22.10 41.33 38.29
N GLN A 210 20.90 41.24 38.88
CA GLN A 210 20.56 42.01 40.10
C GLN A 210 21.41 41.64 41.32
N ALA A 211 21.86 40.40 41.43
CA ALA A 211 22.75 39.98 42.51
C ALA A 211 24.17 40.53 42.31
N MET A 212 24.67 40.56 41.07
CA MET A 212 25.95 41.17 40.72
C MET A 212 25.96 42.66 41.01
N ILE A 213 24.93 43.40 40.59
CA ILE A 213 24.80 44.83 40.90
C ILE A 213 24.85 45.07 42.41
N ARG A 214 24.09 44.30 43.20
CA ARG A 214 24.11 44.42 44.67
C ARG A 214 25.46 44.08 45.29
N LEU A 215 26.18 43.11 44.72
CA LEU A 215 27.51 42.73 45.18
C LEU A 215 28.52 43.84 44.90
N GLU A 216 28.49 44.42 43.69
CA GLU A 216 29.31 45.55 43.29
C GLU A 216 29.08 46.76 44.21
N GLU A 217 27.81 47.11 44.47
CA GLU A 217 27.46 48.18 45.41
C GLU A 217 27.99 47.90 46.83
N ARG A 218 27.88 46.66 47.30
CA ARG A 218 28.39 46.26 48.62
C ARG A 218 29.91 46.33 48.67
N GLN A 219 30.59 45.92 47.61
CA GLN A 219 32.04 45.98 47.50
C GLN A 219 32.52 47.43 47.51
N ALA A 220 31.90 48.32 46.74
CA ALA A 220 32.23 49.74 46.72
C ALA A 220 32.06 50.39 48.11
N ARG A 221 30.97 50.07 48.83
CA ARG A 221 30.78 50.54 50.21
C ARG A 221 31.83 50.00 51.18
N PHE A 222 32.25 48.75 51.01
CA PHE A 222 33.26 48.12 51.85
C PHE A 222 34.65 48.71 51.61
N GLU A 223 35.00 48.98 50.35
CA GLU A 223 36.23 49.68 49.96
C GLU A 223 36.28 51.08 50.60
N GLN A 224 35.19 51.86 50.50
CA GLN A 224 35.08 53.17 51.16
C GLN A 224 35.27 53.06 52.69
N TYR A 225 34.60 52.11 53.32
CA TYR A 225 34.72 51.89 54.77
C TYR A 225 36.14 51.49 55.20
N ILE A 226 36.84 50.68 54.40
CA ILE A 226 38.25 50.33 54.67
C ILE A 226 39.11 51.57 54.56
N THR A 227 38.99 52.35 53.48
CA THR A 227 39.78 53.58 53.30
C THR A 227 39.59 54.52 54.49
N GLU A 228 38.35 54.81 54.90
CA GLU A 228 38.09 55.64 56.08
C GLU A 228 38.65 55.07 57.40
N ARG A 229 38.75 53.74 57.53
CA ARG A 229 39.37 53.11 58.71
C ARG A 229 40.89 53.21 58.67
N VAL A 230 41.49 53.05 57.49
CA VAL A 230 42.93 53.18 57.28
C VAL A 230 43.34 54.63 57.58
N ASP A 231 42.65 55.63 57.02
CA ASP A 231 42.93 57.05 57.26
C ASP A 231 42.84 57.40 58.75
N ARG A 232 41.81 56.91 59.45
CA ARG A 232 41.69 57.10 60.90
C ARG A 232 42.78 56.41 61.71
N LEU A 233 43.27 55.25 61.26
CA LEU A 233 44.38 54.55 61.91
C LEU A 233 45.68 55.31 61.70
N GLU A 234 45.93 55.83 60.49
CA GLU A 234 47.09 56.66 60.17
C GLU A 234 47.18 57.87 61.11
N VAL A 235 46.09 58.63 61.23
CA VAL A 235 46.01 59.77 62.17
C VAL A 235 46.24 59.35 63.63
N LYS A 236 45.75 58.17 64.06
CA LYS A 236 46.01 57.69 65.43
C LYS A 236 47.47 57.28 65.64
N VAL A 237 48.11 56.68 64.63
CA VAL A 237 49.52 56.29 64.68
C VAL A 237 50.41 57.52 64.75
N GLU A 238 50.10 58.58 64.01
CA GLU A 238 50.81 59.87 64.10
C GLU A 238 50.73 60.45 65.52
N HIS A 239 49.53 60.56 66.10
CA HIS A 239 49.36 61.06 67.47
C HIS A 239 50.07 60.19 68.53
N ILE A 240 50.08 58.86 68.36
CA ILE A 240 50.84 57.97 69.25
C ILE A 240 52.34 58.27 69.12
N SER A 241 52.84 58.44 67.90
CA SER A 241 54.25 58.74 67.63
C SER A 241 54.67 60.05 68.30
N GLU A 242 53.88 61.12 68.18
CA GLU A 242 54.13 62.40 68.87
C GLU A 242 54.11 62.29 70.40
N ARG A 243 53.23 61.44 70.95
CA ARG A 243 53.16 61.21 72.40
C ARG A 243 54.38 60.43 72.90
N VAL A 244 54.85 59.45 72.13
CA VAL A 244 56.05 58.66 72.44
C VAL A 244 57.29 59.56 72.42
N GLU A 245 57.38 60.49 71.48
CA GLU A 245 58.46 61.48 71.41
C GLU A 245 58.50 62.36 72.67
N ARG A 246 57.36 62.97 73.04
CA ARG A 246 57.25 63.80 74.26
C ARG A 246 57.58 63.05 75.56
N LEU A 247 57.19 61.78 75.65
CA LEU A 247 57.55 60.94 76.80
C LEU A 247 59.05 60.65 76.85
N SER A 248 59.67 60.40 75.69
CA SER A 248 61.11 60.17 75.59
C SER A 248 61.91 61.38 76.06
N ASP A 249 61.47 62.59 75.70
CA ASP A 249 62.08 63.84 76.17
C ASP A 249 61.99 64.00 77.70
N THR A 250 60.81 63.73 78.28
CA THR A 250 60.57 63.87 79.73
C THR A 250 61.47 62.93 80.55
N VAL A 251 61.63 61.68 80.10
CA VAL A 251 62.54 60.71 80.75
C VAL A 251 63.99 61.19 80.67
N GLY A 252 64.39 61.80 79.56
CA GLY A 252 65.71 62.43 79.39
C GLY A 252 65.97 63.55 80.38
N TYR A 253 65.05 64.54 80.47
CA TYR A 253 65.18 65.65 81.41
C TYR A 253 65.25 65.21 82.87
N THR A 254 64.46 64.21 83.26
CA THR A 254 64.47 63.69 84.65
C THR A 254 65.82 63.07 85.01
N LEU A 255 66.51 62.44 84.05
CA LEU A 255 67.85 61.90 84.27
C LEU A 255 68.89 63.01 84.41
N GLU A 256 68.80 64.06 83.59
CA GLU A 256 69.65 65.26 83.69
C GLU A 256 69.49 65.96 85.04
N ASP A 257 68.25 66.19 85.48
CA ASP A 257 67.96 66.90 86.72
C ASP A 257 68.49 66.17 87.96
N ARG A 258 68.32 64.83 88.00
CA ARG A 258 68.89 64.01 89.08
C ARG A 258 70.41 64.01 89.03
N ALA A 259 71.00 64.00 87.83
CA ALA A 259 72.44 64.09 87.68
C ALA A 259 72.98 65.38 88.29
N TYR A 260 72.39 66.55 88.00
CA TYR A 260 72.88 67.81 88.56
C TYR A 260 72.90 67.87 90.09
N ARG A 261 71.96 67.21 90.77
CA ARG A 261 71.90 67.20 92.24
C ARG A 261 72.95 66.30 92.88
N SER A 262 73.13 65.11 92.34
CA SER A 262 73.91 64.05 93.01
C SER A 262 75.36 63.98 92.52
N LEU A 263 75.63 64.45 91.29
CA LEU A 263 76.99 64.45 90.73
C LEU A 263 78.04 65.20 91.55
N PRO A 264 77.77 66.35 92.20
CA PRO A 264 78.79 67.01 93.02
C PRO A 264 79.31 66.13 94.16
N LYS A 265 78.44 65.35 94.81
CA LYS A 265 78.85 64.34 95.81
C LYS A 265 79.62 63.20 95.13
N LEU A 266 79.05 62.70 94.02
CA LEU A 266 79.65 61.78 93.05
C LEU A 266 81.15 62.01 92.86
N ILE A 267 81.42 63.22 92.39
CA ILE A 267 82.72 63.70 91.95
C ILE A 267 83.63 63.97 93.15
N ALA A 268 83.09 64.38 94.30
CA ALA A 268 83.85 64.55 95.54
C ALA A 268 84.43 63.23 96.07
N GLU A 269 83.71 62.11 95.94
CA GLU A 269 84.24 60.77 96.27
C GLU A 269 85.45 60.39 95.42
N ASP A 270 85.54 60.93 94.19
CA ASP A 270 86.68 60.76 93.30
C ASP A 270 87.83 61.75 93.58
N GLY A 271 87.73 62.51 94.67
CA GLY A 271 88.76 63.46 95.12
C GLY A 271 88.73 64.81 94.39
N LEU A 272 87.59 65.17 93.78
CA LEU A 272 87.40 66.41 93.03
C LEU A 272 86.32 67.30 93.68
N GLU A 273 86.68 68.52 94.05
CA GLU A 273 85.72 69.49 94.58
C GLU A 273 85.08 70.28 93.43
N VAL A 274 83.75 70.17 93.25
CA VAL A 274 83.04 70.90 92.19
C VAL A 274 82.98 72.40 92.53
N ILE A 275 83.52 73.23 91.62
CA ILE A 275 83.49 74.69 91.71
C ILE A 275 82.22 75.20 91.04
N GLY A 276 81.32 75.79 91.82
CA GLY A 276 80.07 76.35 91.32
C GLY A 276 79.01 75.28 91.06
N ARG A 277 78.23 75.43 89.98
CA ARG A 277 77.12 74.53 89.64
C ARG A 277 77.35 73.85 88.29
N LEU A 278 77.02 72.57 88.22
CA LEU A 278 76.92 71.85 86.96
C LEU A 278 75.71 72.35 86.19
N ARG A 279 75.86 72.55 84.89
CA ARG A 279 74.81 73.09 84.01
C ARG A 279 74.89 72.51 82.61
N ARG A 280 73.75 72.51 81.92
CA ARG A 280 73.70 72.28 80.47
C ARG A 280 74.25 73.49 79.75
N ILE A 281 75.11 73.27 78.77
CA ILE A 281 75.60 74.34 77.90
C ILE A 281 75.60 73.91 76.45
N TYR A 282 75.66 74.91 75.56
CA TYR A 282 76.02 74.72 74.17
C TYR A 282 77.46 75.20 74.00
N LEU A 283 78.35 74.28 73.63
CA LEU A 283 79.74 74.58 73.30
C LEU A 283 79.85 74.74 71.79
N GLU A 284 80.52 75.80 71.35
CA GLU A 284 80.90 75.93 69.96
C GLU A 284 82.27 75.29 69.77
N ILE A 285 82.28 74.14 69.09
CA ILE A 285 83.49 73.36 68.84
C ILE A 285 83.61 73.17 67.33
N GLN A 286 84.71 73.67 66.75
CA GLN A 286 84.98 73.57 65.30
C GLN A 286 83.83 74.12 64.43
N GLY A 287 83.24 75.26 64.83
CA GLY A 287 82.18 75.95 64.08
C GLY A 287 80.80 75.27 64.11
N ARG A 288 80.56 74.35 65.05
CA ARG A 288 79.24 73.75 65.29
C ARG A 288 78.86 73.84 66.76
N GLN A 289 77.63 74.25 67.02
CA GLN A 289 77.07 74.21 68.37
C GLN A 289 76.78 72.76 68.76
N ARG A 290 77.33 72.34 69.90
CA ARG A 290 77.11 71.03 70.49
C ARG A 290 76.58 71.19 71.90
N GLN A 291 75.43 70.59 72.14
CA GLN A 291 74.83 70.55 73.47
C GLN A 291 75.56 69.52 74.32
N LEU A 292 75.91 69.90 75.55
CA LEU A 292 76.49 69.02 76.54
C LEU A 292 75.61 69.02 77.78
N ASN A 293 75.17 67.83 78.22
CA ASN A 293 74.23 67.70 79.33
C ASN A 293 74.85 68.24 80.62
N ILE A 294 76.08 67.86 80.95
CA ILE A 294 76.73 68.25 82.21
C ILE A 294 78.05 68.97 81.89
N TYR A 295 78.15 70.23 82.32
CA TYR A 295 79.38 71.00 82.26
C TYR A 295 79.62 71.73 83.58
N GLY A 296 80.85 71.73 84.07
CA GLY A 296 81.27 72.52 85.23
C GLY A 296 82.78 72.55 85.39
N ARG A 297 83.23 73.08 86.52
CA ARG A 297 84.65 73.14 86.90
C ARG A 297 84.85 72.38 88.20
N ALA A 298 86.01 71.80 88.40
CA ALA A 298 86.39 71.12 89.63
C ALA A 298 87.84 71.46 90.02
N ARG A 299 88.17 71.26 91.29
CA ARG A 299 89.53 71.37 91.81
C ARG A 299 89.99 70.05 92.39
N ARG A 300 91.23 69.66 92.12
CA ARG A 300 91.94 68.57 92.81
C ARG A 300 93.23 69.12 93.40
N GLY A 301 93.25 69.39 94.69
CA GLY A 301 94.37 70.10 95.33
C GLY A 301 94.51 71.53 94.79
N GLU A 302 95.60 71.83 94.09
CA GLU A 302 95.83 73.11 93.41
C GLU A 302 95.50 73.09 91.91
N GLU A 303 95.17 71.92 91.33
CA GLU A 303 94.87 71.76 89.89
C GLU A 303 93.38 72.03 89.60
N GLU A 304 93.08 72.88 88.61
CA GLU A 304 91.72 73.11 88.10
C GLU A 304 91.43 72.17 86.91
N LEU A 305 90.25 71.54 86.93
CA LEU A 305 89.76 70.61 85.90
C LEU A 305 88.37 71.02 85.39
N LEU A 306 88.05 70.58 84.18
CA LEU A 306 86.71 70.70 83.62
C LEU A 306 85.92 69.41 83.84
N ILE A 307 84.66 69.52 84.25
CA ILE A 307 83.74 68.39 84.28
C ILE A 307 82.92 68.43 83.00
N LEU A 308 82.98 67.36 82.21
CA LEU A 308 82.08 67.15 81.07
C LEU A 308 81.30 65.86 81.29
N GLY A 309 80.00 65.87 80.99
CA GLY A 309 79.22 64.66 81.01
C GLY A 309 78.02 64.64 80.07
N GLU A 310 77.69 63.47 79.56
CA GLU A 310 76.44 63.20 78.85
C GLU A 310 75.49 62.37 79.73
N ALA A 311 74.18 62.61 79.56
CA ALA A 311 73.13 61.86 80.23
C ALA A 311 72.20 61.22 79.19
N LYS A 312 72.05 59.90 79.23
CA LYS A 312 71.21 59.16 78.26
C LYS A 312 70.53 57.97 78.91
N THR A 313 69.28 57.68 78.56
CA THR A 313 68.56 56.52 79.14
C THR A 313 69.32 55.21 78.93
N ARG A 314 69.81 55.00 77.71
CA ARG A 314 70.67 53.88 77.35
C ARG A 314 71.68 54.36 76.30
N PRO A 315 72.98 54.40 76.60
CA PRO A 315 73.98 54.89 75.67
C PRO A 315 74.33 53.84 74.63
N SER A 316 74.54 54.29 73.40
CA SER A 316 75.08 53.50 72.31
C SER A 316 76.58 53.75 72.15
N ARG A 317 77.30 52.79 71.56
CA ARG A 317 78.73 52.95 71.24
C ARG A 317 79.01 54.20 70.40
N ARG A 318 78.10 54.54 69.46
CA ARG A 318 78.20 55.75 68.63
C ARG A 318 78.08 57.03 69.45
N GLU A 319 77.29 57.06 70.52
CA GLU A 319 77.18 58.21 71.42
C GLU A 319 78.45 58.39 72.24
N VAL A 320 78.97 57.30 72.82
CA VAL A 320 80.24 57.31 73.56
C VAL A 320 81.38 57.83 72.66
N ASP A 321 81.49 57.36 71.42
CA ASP A 321 82.49 57.85 70.46
C ASP A 321 82.32 59.32 70.08
N ARG A 322 81.09 59.84 70.05
CA ARG A 322 80.84 61.27 69.85
C ARG A 322 81.29 62.07 71.06
N PHE A 323 80.99 61.58 72.26
CA PHE A 323 81.36 62.26 73.50
C PHE A 323 82.88 62.27 73.72
N VAL A 324 83.59 61.18 73.42
CA VAL A 324 85.07 61.13 73.44
C VAL A 324 85.69 62.19 72.51
N ARG A 325 85.13 62.37 71.31
CA ARG A 325 85.60 63.42 70.38
C ARG A 325 85.32 64.82 70.91
N LEU A 326 84.19 65.01 71.59
CA LEU A 326 83.85 66.27 72.24
C LEU A 326 84.87 66.58 73.35
N ILE A 327 85.16 65.62 74.23
CA ILE A 327 86.11 65.77 75.34
C ILE A 327 87.46 66.26 74.83
N ARG A 328 88.03 65.57 73.83
CA ARG A 328 89.34 65.93 73.25
C ARG A 328 89.35 67.36 72.69
N ALA A 329 88.29 67.73 71.98
CA ALA A 329 88.20 69.06 71.39
C ALA A 329 88.04 70.16 72.46
N VAL A 330 87.35 69.88 73.57
CA VAL A 330 87.27 70.81 74.71
C VAL A 330 88.60 70.92 75.44
N GLU A 331 89.29 69.80 75.68
CA GLU A 331 90.63 69.81 76.30
C GLU A 331 91.63 70.64 75.49
N GLU A 332 91.63 70.48 74.15
CA GLU A 332 92.48 71.28 73.25
C GLU A 332 92.14 72.78 73.27
N GLN A 333 90.85 73.12 73.37
CA GLN A 333 90.39 74.50 73.30
C GLN A 333 90.56 75.26 74.63
N GLU A 334 90.26 74.62 75.76
CA GLU A 334 90.27 75.26 77.08
C GLU A 334 91.61 75.11 77.81
N GLY A 335 92.46 74.17 77.36
CA GLY A 335 93.78 73.92 77.96
C GLY A 335 93.73 73.33 79.38
N LEU A 336 92.55 72.90 79.83
CA LEU A 336 92.32 72.24 81.13
C LEU A 336 92.05 70.76 80.91
N ARG A 337 92.51 69.93 81.86
CA ARG A 337 92.19 68.49 81.84
C ARG A 337 90.71 68.27 82.12
N VAL A 338 90.11 67.33 81.40
CA VAL A 338 88.71 66.99 81.58
C VAL A 338 88.56 65.77 82.47
N TYR A 339 87.72 65.92 83.49
CA TYR A 339 87.07 64.82 84.17
C TYR A 339 85.75 64.50 83.46
N ALA A 340 85.73 63.38 82.74
CA ALA A 340 84.59 62.98 81.94
C ALA A 340 83.71 61.97 82.67
N LEU A 341 82.39 62.17 82.63
CA LEU A 341 81.40 61.24 83.19
C LEU A 341 80.29 60.94 82.18
N PHE A 342 79.64 59.79 82.32
CA PHE A 342 78.49 59.42 81.51
C PHE A 342 77.40 58.91 82.44
N VAL A 343 76.20 59.48 82.36
CA VAL A 343 75.07 59.13 83.21
C VAL A 343 74.05 58.31 82.41
N ALA A 344 73.66 57.13 82.91
CA ALA A 344 72.61 56.35 82.25
C ALA A 344 71.73 55.54 83.20
N TYR A 345 70.50 55.24 82.77
CA TYR A 345 69.65 54.26 83.47
C TYR A 345 70.16 52.84 83.27
N ASP A 346 70.58 52.52 82.05
CA ASP A 346 71.07 51.21 81.68
C ASP A 346 72.37 51.31 80.85
N PHE A 347 73.46 50.74 81.35
CA PHE A 347 74.66 50.49 80.57
C PHE A 347 74.73 49.01 80.17
N PRO A 348 74.58 48.68 78.88
CA PRO A 348 74.94 47.35 78.39
C PRO A 348 76.40 47.02 78.78
N PRO A 349 76.72 45.77 79.19
CA PRO A 349 78.05 45.44 79.73
C PRO A 349 79.22 45.78 78.78
N ASP A 350 79.02 45.64 77.47
CA ASP A 350 79.99 46.00 76.44
C ASP A 350 80.21 47.52 76.35
N ILE A 351 79.15 48.30 76.55
CA ILE A 351 79.21 49.77 76.55
C ILE A 351 79.80 50.29 77.84
N GLU A 352 79.46 49.73 79.01
CA GLU A 352 80.06 50.15 80.29
C GLU A 352 81.58 49.94 80.26
N ALA A 353 82.02 48.76 79.82
CA ALA A 353 83.43 48.46 79.65
C ALA A 353 84.10 49.44 78.68
N TYR A 354 83.41 49.81 77.59
CA TYR A 354 83.91 50.77 76.62
C TYR A 354 84.03 52.20 77.17
N VAL A 355 83.02 52.67 77.92
CA VAL A 355 83.03 53.99 78.59
C VAL A 355 84.21 54.08 79.55
N ARG A 356 84.39 53.04 80.40
CA ARG A 356 85.53 52.97 81.33
C ARG A 356 86.88 52.92 80.60
N GLN A 357 86.98 52.13 79.52
CA GLN A 357 88.20 52.05 78.69
C GLN A 357 88.62 53.41 78.12
N LYS A 358 87.66 54.29 77.83
CA LYS A 358 87.91 55.65 77.30
C LYS A 358 88.23 56.67 78.38
N GLY A 359 88.37 56.25 79.64
CA GLY A 359 88.67 57.15 80.75
C GLY A 359 87.47 57.99 81.20
N ILE A 360 86.26 57.57 80.84
CA ILE A 360 85.01 58.23 81.24
C ILE A 360 84.44 57.45 82.43
N ARG A 361 84.00 58.14 83.47
CA ARG A 361 83.32 57.51 84.61
C ARG A 361 81.86 57.21 84.26
N PRO A 362 81.44 55.94 84.18
CA PRO A 362 80.02 55.62 84.12
C PRO A 362 79.39 55.89 85.48
N ILE A 363 78.21 56.51 85.48
CA ILE A 363 77.40 56.82 86.64
C ILE A 363 75.99 56.29 86.36
N TRP A 364 75.61 55.27 87.10
CA TRP A 364 74.30 54.68 86.98
C TRP A 364 73.23 55.57 87.62
N SER A 365 72.04 55.57 87.05
CA SER A 365 70.93 56.39 87.54
C SER A 365 70.49 56.05 88.98
N TYR A 366 70.85 54.89 89.50
CA TYR A 366 70.60 54.48 90.89
C TYR A 366 71.69 54.97 91.86
N GLU A 367 72.86 55.38 91.35
CA GLU A 367 73.89 56.07 92.14
C GLU A 367 73.52 57.54 92.35
N LEU A 368 72.59 58.06 91.54
CA LEU A 368 72.03 59.39 91.75
C LEU A 368 70.99 59.32 92.87
N ASP A 369 71.36 59.81 94.06
CA ASP A 369 70.44 60.02 95.19
C ASP A 369 69.15 60.72 94.73
N VAL A 370 68.03 60.39 95.39
CA VAL A 370 66.69 60.97 95.14
C VAL A 370 66.60 62.44 95.58
#